data_AF-A0A497RXA5-F1
#
_entry.id   AF-A0A497RXA5-F1
#
_cell.length_a   1.000
_cell.length_b   1.000
_cell.length_c   1.000
_cell.angle_alpha   90.00
_cell.angle_beta   90.00
_cell.angle_gamma   90.00
#
_symmetry.space_group_name_H-M   'P 1'
#
loop_
_entity.id
_entity.type
_entity.pdbx_description
1 polymer ?
#
loop_
_entity_poly.entity_id
_entity_poly.type
_entity_poly.pdbx_seq_one_letter_code
_entity_poly.pdbx_strand_id
1 'polypeptide(L)'
;MGVGKVKYKRIEDLPGVGPATAKKLRELGFSTVESIAMASVKELAQAGIGEKRAEEIINAARSAIALTFVKAEELLKMQQSVERLTTGSKALDNLLGGGLETQTITEFYGEFGSGKCVAGETPVAYLNSDKLHVEPIEAVYERYRRAYGELPYGQGSVVPLKGVHVLAFTPEGVRPVEATFMYKERVNNLVVVKTKRGREIKATHTHKFLILDEESELRWVEAGKLRPGVPIAVPKELGFDSETSQDGLSADDAYFMGLFVAEGTPNPLSITTGNEVLKEWLVSYIERKFGFRPTVEARRGVYRVLLRTPVREFLGELANCTASEKFVPEAILSGSTRLIKHFLAGYLDGDGYLSNTVEITTKSARLARELAYLFARLGIHVTLREKHVAGRDYYRLVIVGEDRRKAASLPFRLKSYSPSTHGSWHGYPSCVAYMARRALMAAISHRGRMPSSLAKLYRGKTLGDLLAKEGWRTRKVINERTVRELMQLLARVKDILLKAKARLERSPLTDELFRQLYQELPFAIRPALASRLGLAASSIG
;
A
#
# COMPACT_ATOMS: atom_id res chain seq x y z
N MET A 1 2.93 -55.19 -27.48
CA MET A 1 4.12 -54.41 -27.91
C MET A 1 5.29 -54.88 -27.06
N GLY A 2 6.45 -55.13 -27.67
CA GLY A 2 7.59 -55.75 -27.00
C GLY A 2 8.06 -54.93 -25.80
N VAL A 3 8.20 -55.57 -24.65
CA VAL A 3 8.87 -55.01 -23.47
C VAL A 3 10.29 -54.67 -23.92
N GLY A 4 10.61 -53.38 -24.03
CA GLY A 4 11.98 -52.93 -24.28
C GLY A 4 12.88 -53.56 -23.23
N LYS A 5 13.90 -54.32 -23.66
CA LYS A 5 14.86 -54.96 -22.75
C LYS A 5 15.48 -53.87 -21.88
N VAL A 6 15.16 -53.88 -20.59
CA VAL A 6 15.79 -53.00 -19.58
C VAL A 6 17.30 -53.24 -19.66
N LYS A 7 18.05 -52.19 -20.05
CA LYS A 7 19.48 -52.29 -20.36
C LYS A 7 20.34 -52.62 -19.13
N TYR A 8 19.94 -52.13 -17.95
CA TYR A 8 20.61 -52.34 -16.67
C TYR A 8 19.55 -52.63 -15.59
N LYS A 9 19.65 -53.76 -14.87
CA LYS A 9 18.66 -54.15 -13.85
C LYS A 9 19.09 -53.79 -12.43
N ARG A 10 20.39 -53.73 -12.18
CA ARG A 10 21.00 -53.37 -10.90
C ARG A 10 21.98 -52.23 -11.11
N ILE A 11 22.26 -51.50 -10.03
CA ILE A 11 23.23 -50.40 -10.08
C ILE A 11 24.64 -50.89 -10.46
N GLU A 12 25.00 -52.13 -10.15
CA GLU A 12 26.26 -52.78 -10.56
C GLU A 12 26.34 -53.05 -12.07
N ASP A 13 25.19 -53.08 -12.75
CA ASP A 13 25.18 -53.31 -14.19
C ASP A 13 25.53 -52.01 -14.94
N LEU A 14 25.53 -50.85 -14.25
CA LEU A 14 25.91 -49.57 -14.85
C LEU A 14 27.42 -49.49 -15.11
N PRO A 15 27.83 -48.99 -16.29
CA PRO A 15 29.23 -48.84 -16.63
C PRO A 15 29.92 -47.94 -15.60
N GLY A 16 31.00 -48.45 -15.02
CA GLY A 16 31.81 -47.72 -14.05
C GLY A 16 31.41 -47.90 -12.58
N VAL A 17 30.35 -48.67 -12.29
CA VAL A 17 29.90 -49.01 -10.92
C VAL A 17 30.35 -50.41 -10.53
N GLY A 18 31.44 -50.51 -9.77
CA GLY A 18 31.89 -51.78 -9.18
C GLY A 18 31.23 -52.09 -7.82
N PRO A 19 31.44 -53.28 -7.24
CA PRO A 19 30.82 -53.68 -5.96
C PRO A 19 31.06 -52.70 -4.80
N ALA A 20 32.26 -52.12 -4.71
CA ALA A 20 32.60 -51.14 -3.68
C ALA A 20 31.85 -49.81 -3.88
N THR A 21 31.73 -49.36 -5.13
CA THR A 21 30.97 -48.15 -5.50
C THR A 21 29.48 -48.37 -5.26
N ALA A 22 28.94 -49.52 -5.65
CA ALA A 22 27.55 -49.89 -5.42
C ALA A 22 27.19 -49.92 -3.93
N LYS A 23 28.09 -50.41 -3.07
CA LYS A 23 27.88 -50.38 -1.61
C LYS A 23 27.75 -48.95 -1.09
N LYS A 24 28.67 -48.05 -1.48
CA LYS A 24 28.62 -46.64 -1.08
C LYS A 24 27.40 -45.91 -1.62
N LEU A 25 27.01 -46.19 -2.87
CA LEU A 25 25.79 -45.64 -3.47
C LEU A 25 24.55 -46.08 -2.68
N ARG A 26 24.47 -47.34 -2.27
CA ARG A 26 23.38 -47.83 -1.38
C ARG A 26 23.38 -47.15 -0.01
N GLU A 27 24.56 -46.94 0.58
CA GLU A 27 24.69 -46.20 1.85
C GLU A 27 24.20 -44.74 1.74
N LEU A 28 24.30 -44.15 0.55
CA LEU A 28 23.75 -42.83 0.22
C LEU A 28 22.29 -42.86 -0.26
N GLY A 29 21.63 -44.02 -0.22
CA GLY A 29 20.22 -44.16 -0.61
C GLY A 29 19.97 -44.45 -2.10
N PHE A 30 21.01 -44.58 -2.91
CA PHE A 30 20.92 -44.94 -4.34
C PHE A 30 20.99 -46.45 -4.53
N SER A 31 19.85 -47.13 -4.34
CA SER A 31 19.75 -48.59 -4.43
C SER A 31 19.26 -49.12 -5.78
N THR A 32 18.77 -48.24 -6.67
CA THR A 32 18.17 -48.58 -7.96
C THR A 32 18.76 -47.78 -9.13
N VAL A 33 18.58 -48.25 -10.37
CA VAL A 33 19.03 -47.51 -11.56
C VAL A 33 18.24 -46.20 -11.72
N GLU A 34 16.97 -46.19 -11.32
CA GLU A 34 16.07 -45.04 -11.36
C GLU A 34 16.49 -43.95 -10.39
N SER A 35 16.85 -44.33 -9.16
CA SER A 35 17.37 -43.39 -8.15
C SER A 35 18.66 -42.73 -8.61
N ILE A 36 19.54 -43.46 -9.30
CA ILE A 36 20.75 -42.91 -9.91
C ILE A 36 20.42 -41.97 -11.08
N ALA A 37 19.44 -42.30 -11.92
CA ALA A 37 19.05 -41.46 -13.05
C ALA A 37 18.45 -40.10 -12.63
N MET A 38 17.80 -40.07 -11.47
CA MET A 38 17.22 -38.87 -10.85
C MET A 38 18.23 -38.05 -10.04
N ALA A 39 19.38 -38.63 -9.69
CA ALA A 39 20.40 -37.98 -8.90
C ALA A 39 21.15 -36.88 -9.66
N SER A 40 21.71 -35.94 -8.91
CA SER A 40 22.66 -34.94 -9.40
C SER A 40 24.10 -35.46 -9.33
N VAL A 41 24.99 -34.87 -10.15
CA VAL A 41 26.43 -35.21 -10.16
C VAL A 41 27.06 -35.04 -8.78
N LYS A 42 26.66 -34.00 -8.04
CA LYS A 42 27.18 -33.71 -6.70
C LYS A 42 26.79 -34.77 -5.67
N GLU A 43 25.57 -35.29 -5.73
CA GLU A 43 25.09 -36.34 -4.82
C GLU A 43 25.84 -37.65 -5.07
N LEU A 44 26.04 -38.03 -6.34
CA LEU A 44 26.82 -39.23 -6.65
C LEU A 44 28.32 -39.09 -6.32
N ALA A 45 28.87 -37.89 -6.43
CA ALA A 45 30.26 -37.64 -6.08
C ALA A 45 30.56 -37.91 -4.60
N GLN A 46 29.56 -37.80 -3.71
CA GLN A 46 29.70 -38.13 -2.28
C GLN A 46 30.04 -39.62 -2.03
N ALA A 47 29.79 -40.50 -3.00
CA ALA A 47 30.23 -41.90 -2.95
C ALA A 47 31.75 -42.07 -3.16
N GLY A 48 32.51 -40.97 -3.26
CA GLY A 48 33.93 -40.97 -3.60
C GLY A 48 34.19 -41.27 -5.08
N ILE A 49 33.25 -40.87 -5.94
CA ILE A 49 33.35 -40.98 -7.40
C ILE A 49 33.73 -39.60 -7.95
N GLY A 50 34.68 -39.52 -8.88
CA GLY A 50 35.00 -38.26 -9.55
C GLY A 50 33.81 -37.72 -10.37
N GLU A 51 33.61 -36.40 -10.39
CA GLU A 51 32.42 -35.76 -11.00
C GLU A 51 32.16 -36.20 -12.44
N LYS A 52 33.20 -36.29 -13.27
CA LYS A 52 33.09 -36.77 -14.66
C LYS A 52 32.51 -38.19 -14.74
N ARG A 53 32.92 -39.06 -13.85
CA ARG A 53 32.46 -40.46 -13.81
C ARG A 53 31.05 -40.56 -13.21
N ALA A 54 30.70 -39.70 -12.26
CA ALA A 54 29.33 -39.58 -11.76
C ALA A 54 28.37 -39.15 -12.89
N GLU A 55 28.75 -38.19 -13.71
CA GLU A 55 27.97 -37.76 -14.88
C GLU A 55 27.76 -38.89 -15.90
N GLU A 56 28.81 -39.66 -16.21
CA GLU A 56 28.73 -40.83 -17.10
C GLU A 56 27.76 -41.89 -16.56
N ILE A 57 27.81 -42.18 -15.25
CA ILE A 57 26.93 -43.15 -14.58
C ILE A 57 25.46 -42.67 -14.63
N ILE A 58 25.20 -41.39 -14.35
CA ILE A 58 23.84 -40.80 -14.40
C ILE A 58 23.27 -40.87 -15.82
N ASN A 59 24.08 -40.50 -16.82
CA ASN A 59 23.63 -40.52 -18.21
C ASN A 59 23.37 -41.95 -18.71
N ALA A 60 24.18 -42.92 -18.28
CA ALA A 60 23.94 -44.34 -18.55
C ALA A 60 22.63 -44.84 -17.91
N ALA A 61 22.35 -44.43 -16.68
CA ALA A 61 21.11 -44.76 -15.98
C ALA A 61 19.88 -44.13 -16.66
N ARG A 62 19.94 -42.83 -17.00
CA ARG A 62 18.87 -42.12 -17.74
C ARG A 62 18.57 -42.76 -19.08
N SER A 63 19.60 -43.15 -19.82
CA SER A 63 19.44 -43.79 -21.14
C SER A 63 18.82 -45.19 -21.05
N ALA A 64 18.84 -45.83 -19.89
CA ALA A 64 18.21 -47.12 -19.66
C ALA A 64 16.74 -47.01 -19.22
N ILE A 65 16.31 -45.82 -18.77
CA ILE A 65 14.91 -45.53 -18.49
C ILE A 65 14.24 -45.20 -19.83
N ALA A 66 13.57 -46.19 -20.40
CA ALA A 66 12.70 -45.95 -21.53
C ALA A 66 11.56 -45.00 -21.08
N LEU A 67 11.51 -43.79 -21.64
CA LEU A 67 10.29 -42.99 -21.64
C LEU A 67 9.25 -43.73 -22.50
N THR A 68 8.50 -44.62 -21.87
CA THR A 68 7.45 -45.38 -22.55
C THR A 68 6.30 -44.43 -22.87
N PHE A 69 5.97 -44.28 -24.15
CA PHE A 69 4.72 -43.64 -24.54
C PHE A 69 3.56 -44.54 -24.10
N VAL A 70 2.76 -44.06 -23.15
CA VAL A 70 1.55 -44.74 -22.66
C VAL A 70 0.33 -44.07 -23.30
N LYS A 71 -0.65 -44.87 -23.75
CA LYS A 71 -1.91 -44.32 -24.26
C LYS A 71 -2.70 -43.68 -23.12
N ALA A 72 -3.42 -42.59 -23.40
CA ALA A 72 -4.21 -41.87 -22.40
C ALA A 72 -5.21 -42.79 -21.65
N GLU A 73 -5.77 -43.80 -22.32
CA GLU A 73 -6.69 -44.77 -21.69
C GLU A 73 -5.98 -45.71 -20.70
N GLU A 74 -4.74 -46.12 -21.00
CA GLU A 74 -3.94 -46.95 -20.09
C GLU A 74 -3.47 -46.13 -18.89
N LEU A 75 -3.11 -44.86 -19.11
CA LEU A 75 -2.79 -43.92 -18.04
C LEU A 75 -3.99 -43.70 -17.11
N LEU A 76 -5.20 -43.57 -17.68
CA LEU A 76 -6.43 -43.43 -16.90
C LEU A 76 -6.72 -44.68 -16.06
N LYS A 77 -6.50 -45.89 -16.60
CA LYS A 77 -6.63 -47.15 -15.85
C LYS A 77 -5.61 -47.26 -14.73
N MET A 78 -4.38 -46.79 -14.96
CA MET A 78 -3.36 -46.72 -13.92
C MET A 78 -3.77 -45.75 -12.81
N GLN A 79 -4.27 -44.56 -13.18
CA GLN A 79 -4.74 -43.54 -12.22
C GLN A 79 -5.93 -44.01 -11.38
N GLN A 80 -6.82 -44.83 -11.94
CA GLN A 80 -7.94 -45.43 -11.20
C GLN A 80 -7.50 -46.39 -10.08
N SER A 81 -6.32 -47.00 -10.21
CA SER A 81 -5.77 -47.91 -9.20
C SER A 81 -4.94 -47.21 -8.10
N VAL A 82 -4.73 -45.90 -8.19
CA VAL A 82 -3.91 -45.15 -7.23
C VAL A 82 -4.67 -44.99 -5.92
N GLU A 83 -4.12 -45.54 -4.84
CA GLU A 83 -4.65 -45.39 -3.50
C GLU A 83 -4.50 -43.93 -3.02
N ARG A 84 -5.43 -43.48 -2.17
CA ARG A 84 -5.42 -42.14 -1.58
C ARG A 84 -5.28 -42.21 -0.07
N LEU A 85 -4.41 -41.38 0.49
CA LEU A 85 -4.24 -41.20 1.93
C LEU A 85 -5.20 -40.12 2.43
N THR A 86 -6.00 -40.44 3.44
CA THR A 86 -6.82 -39.43 4.14
C THR A 86 -5.94 -38.45 4.90
N THR A 87 -6.30 -37.17 4.87
CA THR A 87 -5.68 -36.13 5.70
C THR A 87 -6.25 -36.11 7.12
N GLY A 88 -7.17 -37.01 7.47
CA GLY A 88 -7.91 -37.00 8.74
C GLY A 88 -9.05 -35.95 8.81
N SER A 89 -9.28 -35.19 7.74
CA SER A 89 -10.35 -34.20 7.64
C SER A 89 -11.20 -34.49 6.42
N LYS A 90 -12.46 -34.89 6.66
CA LYS A 90 -13.41 -35.22 5.57
C LYS A 90 -13.60 -34.07 4.58
N ALA A 91 -13.60 -32.82 5.06
CA ALA A 91 -13.75 -31.65 4.20
C ALA A 91 -12.54 -31.45 3.29
N LEU A 92 -11.32 -31.66 3.81
CA LEU A 92 -10.08 -31.51 3.06
C LEU A 92 -9.89 -32.68 2.08
N ASP A 93 -10.21 -33.90 2.50
CA ASP A 93 -10.20 -35.08 1.62
C ASP A 93 -11.14 -34.89 0.42
N ASN A 94 -12.36 -34.40 0.65
CA ASN A 94 -13.31 -34.12 -0.42
C ASN A 94 -12.79 -33.06 -1.40
N LEU A 95 -12.16 -31.99 -0.89
CA LEU A 95 -11.56 -30.94 -1.71
C LEU A 95 -10.43 -31.48 -2.59
N LEU A 96 -9.63 -32.41 -2.06
CA LEU A 96 -8.51 -33.06 -2.75
C LEU A 96 -8.95 -34.21 -3.67
N GLY A 97 -10.25 -34.47 -3.81
CA GLY A 97 -10.77 -35.54 -4.65
C GLY A 97 -10.70 -36.94 -4.02
N GLY A 98 -10.75 -37.02 -2.69
CA GLY A 98 -10.72 -38.26 -1.91
C GLY A 98 -9.46 -38.48 -1.08
N GLY A 99 -8.67 -37.42 -0.83
CA GLY A 99 -7.39 -37.48 -0.10
C GLY A 99 -6.16 -37.36 -1.02
N LEU A 100 -4.98 -37.48 -0.42
CA LEU A 100 -3.68 -37.33 -1.09
C LEU A 100 -3.35 -38.55 -1.95
N GLU A 101 -3.07 -38.34 -3.23
CA GLU A 101 -2.71 -39.43 -4.15
C GLU A 101 -1.36 -40.04 -3.81
N THR A 102 -1.31 -41.36 -3.61
CA THR A 102 -0.05 -42.09 -3.46
C THR A 102 0.76 -42.05 -4.76
N GLN A 103 2.08 -42.24 -4.67
CA GLN A 103 2.99 -42.23 -5.84
C GLN A 103 3.08 -40.87 -6.56
N THR A 104 2.61 -39.80 -5.92
CA THR A 104 2.74 -38.42 -6.41
C THR A 104 3.37 -37.53 -5.34
N ILE A 105 4.01 -36.43 -5.77
CA ILE A 105 4.41 -35.36 -4.85
C ILE A 105 3.25 -34.36 -4.80
N THR A 106 2.55 -34.31 -3.67
CA THR A 106 1.54 -33.28 -3.41
C THR A 106 2.18 -32.11 -2.67
N GLU A 107 2.29 -30.96 -3.33
CA GLU A 107 2.81 -29.73 -2.73
C GLU A 107 1.67 -28.81 -2.28
N PHE A 108 1.74 -28.35 -1.02
CA PHE A 108 0.89 -27.30 -0.50
C PHE A 108 1.67 -25.98 -0.49
N TYR A 109 1.21 -24.99 -1.24
CA TYR A 109 1.74 -23.62 -1.14
C TYR A 109 0.76 -22.75 -0.35
N GLY A 110 1.28 -22.02 0.63
CA GLY A 110 0.50 -21.06 1.41
C GLY A 110 0.23 -19.76 0.62
N GLU A 111 -0.86 -19.09 0.99
CA GLU A 111 -1.26 -17.79 0.43
C GLU A 111 -0.30 -16.64 0.83
N PHE A 112 -0.58 -15.44 0.31
CA PHE A 112 0.14 -14.21 0.60
C PHE A 112 0.36 -14.00 2.11
N GLY A 113 1.62 -13.79 2.53
CA GLY A 113 1.97 -13.62 3.95
C GLY A 113 3.32 -14.23 4.36
N SER A 114 3.96 -14.99 3.48
CA SER A 114 5.20 -15.76 3.71
C SER A 114 6.53 -14.95 3.73
N GLY A 115 6.51 -13.70 4.20
CA GLY A 115 7.74 -12.91 4.35
C GLY A 115 8.20 -12.25 3.05
N LYS A 116 7.77 -10.99 2.84
CA LYS A 116 8.27 -10.13 1.76
C LYS A 116 9.10 -9.02 2.38
N CYS A 117 10.41 -9.07 2.16
CA CYS A 117 11.33 -8.21 2.87
C CYS A 117 11.42 -6.81 2.25
N VAL A 118 11.59 -5.84 3.15
CA VAL A 118 12.05 -4.49 2.86
C VAL A 118 13.40 -4.29 3.53
N ALA A 119 14.13 -3.24 3.17
CA ALA A 119 15.40 -2.93 3.81
C ALA A 119 15.21 -2.59 5.31
N GLY A 120 16.16 -2.96 6.16
CA GLY A 120 16.06 -2.86 7.63
C GLY A 120 15.82 -1.45 8.14
N GLU A 121 16.35 -0.45 7.44
CA GLU A 121 16.18 0.97 7.76
C GLU A 121 14.77 1.51 7.42
N THR A 122 13.92 0.70 6.76
CA THR A 122 12.58 1.12 6.34
C THR A 122 11.72 1.39 7.58
N PRO A 123 11.20 2.62 7.76
CA PRO A 123 10.30 2.91 8.87
C PRO A 123 8.98 2.13 8.72
N VAL A 124 8.54 1.48 9.79
CA VAL A 124 7.26 0.78 9.87
C VAL A 124 6.39 1.41 10.96
N ALA A 125 5.10 1.55 10.65
CA ALA A 125 4.09 1.98 11.59
C ALA A 125 3.35 0.75 12.12
N TYR A 126 3.32 0.57 13.44
CA TYR A 126 2.64 -0.55 14.09
C TYR A 126 2.07 -0.12 15.45
N LEU A 127 1.14 -0.91 15.98
CA LEU A 127 0.39 -0.63 17.19
C LEU A 127 0.66 -1.69 18.25
N ASN A 128 0.91 -1.28 19.50
CA ASN A 128 0.83 -2.13 20.69
C ASN A 128 -0.23 -1.58 21.62
N SER A 129 -1.27 -2.37 21.94
CA SER A 129 -2.35 -1.92 22.83
C SER A 129 -2.88 -0.53 22.44
N ASP A 130 -3.16 -0.34 21.15
CA ASP A 130 -3.59 0.93 20.51
C ASP A 130 -2.58 2.09 20.52
N LYS A 131 -1.40 1.91 21.10
CA LYS A 131 -0.30 2.87 21.02
C LYS A 131 0.44 2.71 19.70
N LEU A 132 0.49 3.78 18.91
CA LEU A 132 1.21 3.81 17.65
C LEU A 132 2.71 4.01 17.87
N HIS A 133 3.49 3.22 17.16
CA HIS A 133 4.94 3.29 17.08
C HIS A 133 5.38 3.47 15.62
N VAL A 134 6.41 4.28 15.38
CA VAL A 134 7.04 4.46 14.07
C VAL A 134 8.55 4.42 14.23
N GLU A 135 9.19 3.36 13.75
CA GLU A 135 10.63 3.15 13.86
C GLU A 135 11.14 2.25 12.72
N PRO A 136 12.47 2.15 12.48
CA PRO A 136 13.01 1.22 11.50
C PRO A 136 12.60 -0.24 11.78
N ILE A 137 12.23 -0.99 10.75
CA ILE A 137 11.78 -2.39 10.90
C ILE A 137 12.84 -3.27 11.56
N GLU A 138 14.13 -2.99 11.35
CA GLU A 138 15.23 -3.69 12.03
C GLU A 138 15.23 -3.48 13.55
N ALA A 139 14.88 -2.27 14.02
CA ALA A 139 14.80 -1.98 15.45
C ALA A 139 13.64 -2.75 16.09
N VAL A 140 12.50 -2.83 15.38
CA VAL A 140 11.38 -3.68 15.78
C VAL A 140 11.82 -5.14 15.86
N TYR A 141 12.48 -5.64 14.81
CA TYR A 141 12.97 -7.03 14.76
C TYR A 141 13.85 -7.35 15.97
N GLU A 142 14.88 -6.54 16.24
CA GLU A 142 15.81 -6.79 17.35
C GLU A 142 15.14 -6.71 18.72
N ARG A 143 14.16 -5.81 18.92
CA ARG A 143 13.41 -5.74 20.17
C ARG A 143 12.65 -7.04 20.44
N TYR A 144 11.90 -7.54 19.45
CA TYR A 144 11.12 -8.76 19.61
C TYR A 144 12.02 -10.01 19.62
N ARG A 145 13.17 -9.98 18.93
CA ARG A 145 14.19 -11.02 18.97
C ARG A 145 14.74 -11.20 20.38
N ARG A 146 15.06 -10.10 21.07
CA ARG A 146 15.52 -10.12 22.47
C ARG A 146 14.46 -10.66 23.43
N ALA A 147 13.18 -10.38 23.15
CA ALA A 147 12.07 -10.79 24.01
C ALA A 147 11.63 -12.25 23.81
N TYR A 148 11.62 -12.74 22.57
CA TYR A 148 10.99 -14.02 22.22
C TYR A 148 11.91 -15.01 21.51
N GLY A 149 13.16 -14.62 21.22
CA GLY A 149 14.11 -15.44 20.49
C GLY A 149 13.91 -15.38 18.97
N GLU A 150 14.86 -15.99 18.26
CA GLU A 150 14.89 -16.10 16.80
C GLU A 150 14.86 -17.59 16.43
N LEU A 151 14.05 -17.94 15.44
CA LEU A 151 13.90 -19.31 14.96
C LEU A 151 14.29 -19.38 13.49
N PRO A 152 15.01 -20.42 13.04
CA PRO A 152 15.30 -20.62 11.63
C PRO A 152 13.99 -20.88 10.85
N TYR A 153 13.84 -20.27 9.68
CA TYR A 153 12.68 -20.47 8.80
C TYR A 153 13.05 -20.20 7.34
N GLY A 154 12.86 -21.20 6.47
CA GLY A 154 13.24 -21.10 5.06
C GLY A 154 14.72 -20.78 4.88
N GLN A 155 15.02 -19.71 4.13
CA GLN A 155 16.39 -19.20 3.90
C GLN A 155 16.80 -18.12 4.92
N GLY A 156 15.97 -17.86 5.92
CA GLY A 156 16.13 -16.77 6.88
C GLY A 156 15.73 -17.17 8.30
N SER A 157 15.20 -16.20 9.03
CA SER A 157 14.82 -16.37 10.43
C SER A 157 13.54 -15.61 10.75
N VAL A 158 12.73 -16.17 11.64
CA VAL A 158 11.50 -15.56 12.13
C VAL A 158 11.60 -15.25 13.62
N VAL A 159 10.94 -14.17 14.02
CA VAL A 159 10.76 -13.77 15.41
C VAL A 159 9.26 -13.74 15.70
N PRO A 160 8.77 -14.42 16.74
CA PRO A 160 7.39 -14.32 17.17
C PRO A 160 7.04 -12.90 17.64
N LEU A 161 5.86 -12.43 17.28
CA LEU A 161 5.29 -11.15 17.72
C LEU A 161 4.08 -11.42 18.61
N LYS A 162 3.90 -10.60 19.65
CA LYS A 162 2.72 -10.63 20.51
C LYS A 162 2.15 -9.23 20.68
N GLY A 163 0.86 -9.06 20.45
CA GLY A 163 0.17 -7.78 20.60
C GLY A 163 0.65 -6.70 19.63
N VAL A 164 1.21 -7.10 18.48
CA VAL A 164 1.65 -6.19 17.42
C VAL A 164 0.58 -6.15 16.35
N HIS A 165 0.05 -4.97 16.04
CA HIS A 165 -0.88 -4.79 14.93
C HIS A 165 -0.26 -3.86 13.89
N VAL A 166 -0.35 -4.23 12.62
CA VAL A 166 0.14 -3.44 11.49
C VAL A 166 -1.03 -2.95 10.65
N LEU A 167 -0.87 -1.82 9.99
CA LEU A 167 -1.90 -1.29 9.10
C LEU A 167 -1.88 -2.06 7.78
N ALA A 168 -2.94 -2.80 7.51
CA ALA A 168 -3.11 -3.59 6.29
C ALA A 168 -4.31 -3.08 5.47
N PHE A 169 -4.22 -3.23 4.15
CA PHE A 169 -5.35 -2.99 3.25
C PHE A 169 -6.21 -4.25 3.16
N THR A 170 -7.43 -4.19 3.69
CA THR A 170 -8.45 -5.25 3.68
C THR A 170 -9.62 -4.84 2.77
N PRO A 171 -10.57 -5.75 2.46
CA PRO A 171 -11.78 -5.41 1.70
C PRO A 171 -12.61 -4.27 2.34
N GLU A 172 -12.51 -4.10 3.66
CA GLU A 172 -13.19 -3.06 4.43
C GLU A 172 -12.37 -1.76 4.56
N GLY A 173 -11.20 -1.68 3.93
CA GLY A 173 -10.30 -0.53 3.94
C GLY A 173 -9.00 -0.78 4.68
N VAL A 174 -8.33 0.30 5.10
CA VAL A 174 -7.07 0.17 5.85
C VAL A 174 -7.40 -0.01 7.33
N ARG A 175 -7.00 -1.14 7.91
CA ARG A 175 -7.30 -1.51 9.31
C ARG A 175 -6.07 -2.11 10.00
N PRO A 176 -5.99 -2.02 11.35
CA PRO A 176 -5.02 -2.79 12.11
C PRO A 176 -5.29 -4.29 11.96
N VAL A 177 -4.25 -5.05 11.64
CA VAL A 177 -4.27 -6.51 11.56
C VAL A 177 -3.13 -7.03 12.42
N GLU A 178 -3.41 -8.06 13.21
CA GLU A 178 -2.40 -8.68 14.07
C GLU A 178 -1.27 -9.28 13.23
N ALA A 179 -0.04 -8.90 13.55
CA ALA A 179 1.17 -9.51 13.02
C ALA A 179 1.67 -10.54 14.02
N THR A 180 1.81 -11.79 13.58
CA THR A 180 2.19 -12.92 14.44
C THR A 180 3.67 -13.24 14.39
N PHE A 181 4.34 -12.96 13.27
CA PHE A 181 5.77 -13.18 13.07
C PHE A 181 6.41 -12.06 12.26
N MET A 182 7.68 -11.81 12.51
CA MET A 182 8.53 -10.98 11.67
C MET A 182 9.62 -11.84 11.02
N TYR A 183 9.78 -11.73 9.70
CA TYR A 183 10.77 -12.49 8.93
C TYR A 183 11.96 -11.61 8.53
N LYS A 184 13.16 -12.18 8.63
CA LYS A 184 14.42 -11.56 8.22
C LYS A 184 15.19 -12.53 7.33
N GLU A 185 15.73 -12.02 6.23
CA GLU A 185 16.64 -12.76 5.36
C GLU A 185 17.72 -11.83 4.82
N ARG A 186 18.82 -12.42 4.34
CA ARG A 186 19.86 -11.69 3.62
C ARG A 186 19.67 -11.90 2.12
N VAL A 187 19.62 -10.81 1.36
CA VAL A 187 19.57 -10.83 -0.10
C VAL A 187 20.74 -10.08 -0.70
N ASN A 188 21.14 -10.46 -1.92
CA ASN A 188 22.25 -9.83 -2.62
C ASN A 188 21.88 -8.48 -3.24
N ASN A 189 20.64 -8.35 -3.73
CA ASN A 189 20.18 -7.18 -4.47
C ASN A 189 18.80 -6.73 -3.99
N LEU A 190 18.61 -5.41 -3.91
CA LEU A 190 17.33 -4.77 -3.61
C LEU A 190 16.91 -3.86 -4.76
N VAL A 191 15.60 -3.77 -4.97
CA VAL A 191 14.98 -2.84 -5.90
C VAL A 191 14.57 -1.58 -5.13
N VAL A 192 14.99 -0.42 -5.64
CA VAL A 192 14.58 0.88 -5.09
C VAL A 192 13.39 1.41 -5.87
N VAL A 193 12.21 1.38 -5.25
CA VAL A 193 10.97 1.90 -5.84
C VAL A 193 10.78 3.35 -5.39
N LYS A 194 10.91 4.29 -6.34
CA LYS A 194 10.71 5.72 -6.12
C LYS A 194 9.45 6.21 -6.82
N THR A 195 8.59 6.89 -6.06
CA THR A 195 7.39 7.54 -6.61
C THR A 195 7.67 9.00 -6.97
N LYS A 196 6.86 9.58 -7.88
CA LYS A 196 6.95 11.01 -8.24
C LYS A 196 6.70 11.97 -7.07
N ARG A 197 6.01 11.51 -6.02
CA ARG A 197 5.78 12.27 -4.79
C ARG A 197 6.94 12.12 -3.78
N GLY A 198 8.02 11.43 -4.15
CA GLY A 198 9.23 11.30 -3.33
C GLY A 198 9.15 10.21 -2.25
N ARG A 199 8.11 9.37 -2.26
CA ARG A 199 8.13 8.12 -1.46
C ARG A 199 9.16 7.16 -2.06
N GLU A 200 9.97 6.56 -1.20
CA GLU A 200 10.96 5.57 -1.54
C GLU A 200 10.73 4.32 -0.69
N ILE A 201 10.75 3.14 -1.30
CA ILE A 201 10.79 1.85 -0.62
C ILE A 201 11.89 1.02 -1.27
N LYS A 202 12.81 0.49 -0.45
CA LYS A 202 13.79 -0.50 -0.88
C LYS A 202 13.28 -1.88 -0.50
N ALA A 203 13.11 -2.75 -1.49
CA ALA A 203 12.48 -4.05 -1.28
C ALA A 203 13.14 -5.14 -2.12
N THR A 204 12.92 -6.40 -1.75
CA THR A 204 13.35 -7.54 -2.58
C THR A 204 12.59 -7.57 -3.90
N HIS A 205 13.17 -8.24 -4.90
CA HIS A 205 12.53 -8.37 -6.22
C HIS A 205 11.10 -8.96 -6.15
N THR A 206 10.83 -9.85 -5.19
CA THR A 206 9.57 -10.57 -4.99
C THR A 206 8.56 -9.81 -4.11
N HIS A 207 8.96 -8.69 -3.51
CA HIS A 207 8.07 -7.84 -2.74
C HIS A 207 6.98 -7.28 -3.66
N LYS A 208 5.70 -7.38 -3.28
CA LYS A 208 4.58 -7.00 -4.16
C LYS A 208 4.02 -5.64 -3.78
N PHE A 209 3.74 -4.84 -4.79
CA PHE A 209 3.06 -3.56 -4.68
C PHE A 209 1.69 -3.69 -5.32
N LEU A 210 0.68 -3.11 -4.68
CA LEU A 210 -0.66 -3.01 -5.26
C LEU A 210 -0.63 -1.88 -6.30
N ILE A 211 -0.94 -2.21 -7.55
CA ILE A 211 -1.01 -1.26 -8.65
C ILE A 211 -2.43 -1.14 -9.16
N LEU A 212 -2.70 -0.03 -9.84
CA LEU A 212 -3.88 0.11 -10.70
C LEU A 212 -3.40 0.00 -12.14
N ASP A 213 -3.85 -1.03 -12.85
CA ASP A 213 -3.44 -1.27 -14.24
C ASP A 213 -4.20 -0.36 -15.24
N GLU A 214 -3.90 -0.54 -16.54
CA GLU A 214 -4.55 0.23 -17.62
C GLU A 214 -6.03 -0.14 -17.81
N GLU A 215 -6.43 -1.34 -17.40
CA GLU A 215 -7.81 -1.83 -17.41
C GLU A 215 -8.62 -1.30 -16.21
N SER A 216 -7.96 -0.59 -15.29
CA SER A 216 -8.48 -0.06 -14.03
C SER A 216 -8.74 -1.11 -12.96
N GLU A 217 -8.03 -2.23 -13.02
CA GLU A 217 -8.09 -3.30 -12.04
C GLU A 217 -6.92 -3.21 -11.04
N LEU A 218 -7.20 -3.58 -9.80
CA LEU A 218 -6.19 -3.64 -8.75
C LEU A 218 -5.43 -4.96 -8.84
N ARG A 219 -4.10 -4.89 -9.00
CA ARG A 219 -3.25 -6.09 -9.09
C ARG A 219 -2.02 -6.00 -8.20
N TRP A 220 -1.64 -7.12 -7.60
CA TRP A 220 -0.38 -7.23 -6.86
C TRP A 220 0.76 -7.60 -7.81
N VAL A 221 1.73 -6.69 -7.99
CA VAL A 221 2.86 -6.87 -8.89
C VAL A 221 4.17 -6.80 -8.13
N GLU A 222 5.08 -7.72 -8.43
CA GLU A 222 6.41 -7.79 -7.83
C GLU A 222 7.28 -6.58 -8.18
N ALA A 223 8.14 -6.16 -7.24
CA ALA A 223 9.00 -4.99 -7.34
C ALA A 223 9.89 -5.05 -8.58
N GLY A 224 10.47 -6.23 -8.89
CA GLY A 224 11.30 -6.44 -10.07
C GLY A 224 10.55 -6.33 -11.40
N LYS A 225 9.22 -6.47 -11.38
CA LYS A 225 8.35 -6.37 -12.56
C LYS A 225 7.77 -4.97 -12.73
N LEU A 226 7.91 -4.08 -11.74
CA LEU A 226 7.46 -2.70 -11.87
C LEU A 226 8.23 -1.98 -12.98
N ARG A 227 7.55 -1.02 -13.61
CA ARG A 227 8.11 -0.14 -14.64
C ARG A 227 7.82 1.33 -14.27
N PRO A 228 8.72 2.27 -14.60
CA PRO A 228 8.48 3.69 -14.34
C PRO A 228 7.16 4.17 -14.95
N GLY A 229 6.37 4.89 -14.16
CA GLY A 229 5.07 5.44 -14.59
C GLY A 229 3.85 4.64 -14.14
N VAL A 230 4.03 3.39 -13.69
CA VAL A 230 2.94 2.58 -13.13
C VAL A 230 2.41 3.23 -11.83
N PRO A 231 1.09 3.43 -11.68
CA PRO A 231 0.50 3.89 -10.43
C PRO A 231 0.64 2.84 -9.33
N ILE A 232 1.16 3.25 -8.18
CA ILE A 232 1.22 2.41 -6.97
C ILE A 232 0.17 2.93 -5.99
N ALA A 233 -0.63 2.02 -5.46
CA ALA A 233 -1.65 2.34 -4.47
C ALA A 233 -1.00 2.83 -3.18
N VAL A 234 -1.62 3.85 -2.58
CA VAL A 234 -1.27 4.36 -1.26
C VAL A 234 -2.54 4.54 -0.44
N PRO A 235 -2.49 4.38 0.89
CA PRO A 235 -3.62 4.72 1.74
C PRO A 235 -4.07 6.16 1.49
N LYS A 236 -5.37 6.34 1.25
CA LYS A 236 -5.98 7.68 1.11
C LYS A 236 -5.90 8.46 2.42
N GLU A 237 -6.06 7.75 3.53
CA GLU A 237 -5.99 8.26 4.89
C GLU A 237 -5.45 7.14 5.79
N LEU A 238 -4.69 7.51 6.82
CA LEU A 238 -4.14 6.58 7.83
C LEU A 238 -4.87 6.72 9.18
N GLY A 239 -6.10 7.23 9.16
CA GLY A 239 -6.84 7.68 10.34
C GLY A 239 -7.22 6.53 11.27
N PHE A 240 -6.76 6.63 12.51
CA PHE A 240 -7.25 5.90 13.68
C PHE A 240 -7.29 6.92 14.80
N ASP A 241 -8.49 7.29 15.25
CA ASP A 241 -8.67 7.89 16.56
C ASP A 241 -9.08 6.71 17.44
N SER A 242 -8.25 6.31 18.40
CA SER A 242 -8.70 5.36 19.41
C SER A 242 -9.79 6.05 20.23
N GLU A 243 -10.96 5.44 20.36
CA GLU A 243 -12.08 5.96 21.16
C GLU A 243 -11.68 6.22 22.64
N THR A 244 -10.56 5.64 23.07
CA THR A 244 -9.93 5.75 24.39
C THR A 244 -8.82 6.81 24.50
N SER A 245 -8.55 7.62 23.48
CA SER A 245 -7.52 8.67 23.55
C SER A 245 -7.93 9.81 24.50
N GLN A 246 -7.80 9.59 25.81
CA GLN A 246 -7.65 10.68 26.76
C GLN A 246 -6.32 11.37 26.45
N ASP A 247 -6.38 12.40 25.63
CA ASP A 247 -5.23 13.24 25.32
C ASP A 247 -4.70 13.84 26.63
N GLY A 248 -3.49 13.44 27.06
CA GLY A 248 -2.80 14.05 28.20
C GLY A 248 -2.31 15.49 27.95
N LEU A 249 -2.51 16.00 26.73
CA LEU A 249 -2.12 17.33 26.28
C LEU A 249 -3.33 18.12 25.80
N SER A 250 -3.31 19.44 25.98
CA SER A 250 -4.29 20.33 25.38
C SER A 250 -3.96 20.67 23.92
N ALA A 251 -4.95 21.21 23.20
CA ALA A 251 -4.73 21.74 21.85
C ALA A 251 -3.68 22.88 21.81
N ASP A 252 -3.63 23.72 22.86
CA ASP A 252 -2.64 24.78 23.01
C ASP A 252 -1.23 24.21 23.23
N ASP A 253 -1.12 23.12 24.00
CA ASP A 253 0.14 22.41 24.20
C ASP A 253 0.68 21.86 22.87
N ALA A 254 -0.17 21.21 22.07
CA ALA A 254 0.20 20.71 20.76
C ALA A 254 0.64 21.84 19.81
N TYR A 255 -0.10 22.94 19.76
CA TYR A 255 0.28 24.12 18.96
C TYR A 255 1.63 24.70 19.39
N PHE A 256 1.84 24.86 20.70
CA PHE A 256 3.11 25.35 21.27
C PHE A 256 4.28 24.44 20.89
N MET A 257 4.13 23.13 21.01
CA MET A 257 5.15 22.16 20.59
C MET A 257 5.44 22.28 19.10
N GLY A 258 4.42 22.41 18.25
CA GLY A 258 4.59 22.62 16.80
C GLY A 258 5.42 23.87 16.50
N LEU A 259 5.11 24.97 17.19
CA LEU A 259 5.83 26.22 17.04
C LEU A 259 7.28 26.13 17.55
N PHE A 260 7.54 25.40 18.64
CA PHE A 260 8.91 25.15 19.11
C PHE A 260 9.69 24.29 18.09
N VAL A 261 9.06 23.27 17.50
CA VAL A 261 9.68 22.47 16.45
C VAL A 261 10.01 23.33 15.22
N ALA A 262 9.21 24.35 14.90
CA ALA A 262 9.55 25.33 13.86
C ALA A 262 10.70 26.25 14.30
N GLU A 263 10.46 27.09 15.31
CA GLU A 263 11.26 28.29 15.62
C GLU A 263 12.07 28.21 16.93
N GLY A 264 11.99 27.09 17.64
CA GLY A 264 12.69 26.85 18.90
C GLY A 264 14.19 26.66 18.73
N THR A 265 14.97 27.17 19.69
CA THR A 265 16.41 26.96 19.82
C THR A 265 16.77 26.52 21.24
N PRO A 266 17.74 25.61 21.45
CA PRO A 266 18.08 25.08 22.78
C PRO A 266 18.96 26.01 23.62
N ASN A 267 19.71 26.93 23.00
CA ASN A 267 20.68 27.78 23.71
C ASN A 267 20.77 29.25 23.20
N PRO A 268 20.40 30.24 24.03
CA PRO A 268 19.51 30.07 25.18
C PRO A 268 18.15 29.53 24.74
N LEU A 269 17.51 28.74 25.60
CA LEU A 269 16.22 28.11 25.30
C LEU A 269 15.18 29.19 24.97
N SER A 270 14.75 29.25 23.72
CA SER A 270 13.87 30.33 23.26
C SER A 270 13.10 29.98 22.00
N ILE A 271 12.02 30.72 21.76
CA ILE A 271 11.31 30.78 20.48
C ILE A 271 11.49 32.19 19.92
N THR A 272 11.79 32.29 18.63
CA THR A 272 11.93 33.58 17.94
C THR A 272 10.77 33.77 16.96
N THR A 273 10.18 34.96 16.90
CA THR A 273 9.13 35.27 15.93
C THR A 273 9.16 36.73 15.52
N GLY A 274 8.91 37.02 14.25
CA GLY A 274 8.69 38.38 13.74
C GLY A 274 7.24 38.86 13.87
N ASN A 275 6.34 38.03 14.41
CA ASN A 275 4.92 38.34 14.49
C ASN A 275 4.48 38.69 15.93
N GLU A 276 3.91 39.88 16.09
CA GLU A 276 3.47 40.40 17.38
C GLU A 276 2.31 39.59 18.00
N VAL A 277 1.33 39.17 17.20
CA VAL A 277 0.20 38.35 17.67
C VAL A 277 0.71 37.01 18.22
N LEU A 278 1.70 36.41 17.57
CA LEU A 278 2.31 35.16 18.04
C LEU A 278 3.11 35.36 19.33
N LYS A 279 3.86 36.47 19.43
CA LYS A 279 4.56 36.88 20.65
C LYS A 279 3.59 36.98 21.82
N GLU A 280 2.47 37.67 21.66
CA GLU A 280 1.47 37.85 22.73
C GLU A 280 0.84 36.52 23.13
N TRP A 281 0.45 35.72 22.14
CA TRP A 281 -0.10 34.38 22.40
C TRP A 281 0.89 33.50 23.17
N LEU A 282 2.17 33.49 22.78
CA LEU A 282 3.23 32.76 23.46
C LEU A 282 3.37 33.18 24.93
N VAL A 283 3.43 34.49 25.19
CA VAL A 283 3.51 35.05 26.56
C VAL A 283 2.31 34.58 27.38
N SER A 284 1.09 34.75 26.89
CA SER A 284 -0.13 34.36 27.60
C SER A 284 -0.25 32.84 27.79
N TYR A 285 0.20 32.04 26.83
CA TYR A 285 0.25 30.58 26.99
C TYR A 285 1.23 30.19 28.10
N ILE A 286 2.44 30.76 28.11
CA ILE A 286 3.47 30.43 29.09
C ILE A 286 3.03 30.83 30.50
N GLU A 287 2.44 32.03 30.66
CA GLU A 287 1.89 32.51 31.92
C GLU A 287 0.80 31.57 32.46
N ARG A 288 -0.16 31.17 31.62
CA ARG A 288 -1.26 30.28 32.03
C ARG A 288 -0.79 28.86 32.34
N LYS A 289 0.13 28.31 31.53
CA LYS A 289 0.54 26.90 31.63
C LYS A 289 1.62 26.68 32.70
N PHE A 290 2.58 27.59 32.81
CA PHE A 290 3.77 27.42 33.65
C PHE A 290 3.86 28.42 34.81
N GLY A 291 2.90 29.35 34.93
CA GLY A 291 2.81 30.26 36.07
C GLY A 291 3.88 31.36 36.10
N PHE A 292 4.54 31.66 34.96
CA PHE A 292 5.51 32.75 34.89
C PHE A 292 5.39 33.55 33.60
N ARG A 293 5.71 34.84 33.68
CA ARG A 293 5.85 35.71 32.52
C ARG A 293 7.25 35.57 31.91
N PRO A 294 7.39 35.13 30.64
CA PRO A 294 8.70 34.99 30.01
C PRO A 294 9.32 36.36 29.72
N THR A 295 10.65 36.42 29.70
CA THR A 295 11.39 37.59 29.24
C THR A 295 11.35 37.64 27.71
N VAL A 296 11.02 38.81 27.15
CA VAL A 296 10.98 39.03 25.70
C VAL A 296 12.05 40.04 25.31
N GLU A 297 13.00 39.61 24.48
CA GLU A 297 13.99 40.49 23.87
C GLU A 297 13.48 40.93 22.48
N ALA A 298 13.34 42.24 22.26
CA ALA A 298 12.92 42.78 20.97
C ALA A 298 14.11 43.44 20.25
N ARG A 299 14.39 43.00 19.01
CA ARG A 299 15.43 43.60 18.16
C ARG A 299 14.96 43.64 16.71
N ARG A 300 14.94 44.84 16.11
CA ARG A 300 14.63 45.06 14.67
C ARG A 300 13.33 44.38 14.22
N GLY A 301 12.26 44.45 15.02
CA GLY A 301 10.96 43.84 14.69
C GLY A 301 10.90 42.32 14.89
N VAL A 302 11.93 41.71 15.49
CA VAL A 302 11.96 40.30 15.87
C VAL A 302 11.93 40.17 17.39
N TYR A 303 11.07 39.29 17.88
CA TYR A 303 10.87 39.00 19.29
C TYR A 303 11.46 37.65 19.63
N ARG A 304 12.37 37.62 20.60
CA ARG A 304 12.91 36.39 21.19
C ARG A 304 12.30 36.19 22.58
N VAL A 305 11.49 35.15 22.73
CA VAL A 305 10.85 34.79 23.99
C VAL A 305 11.71 33.75 24.70
N LEU A 306 12.30 34.11 25.84
CA LEU A 306 13.15 33.23 26.64
C LEU A 306 12.32 32.26 27.48
N LEU A 307 12.67 30.98 27.42
CA LEU A 307 11.99 29.88 28.10
C LEU A 307 12.83 29.40 29.29
N ARG A 308 12.15 28.96 30.37
CA ARG A 308 12.77 28.54 31.64
C ARG A 308 12.70 27.03 31.84
N THR A 309 13.29 26.55 32.92
CA THR A 309 13.36 25.13 33.30
C THR A 309 12.01 24.39 33.23
N PRO A 310 10.87 24.92 33.71
CA PRO A 310 9.58 24.21 33.61
C PRO A 310 9.17 23.90 32.16
N VAL A 311 9.52 24.79 31.21
CA VAL A 311 9.25 24.59 29.79
C VAL A 311 10.21 23.54 29.20
N ARG A 312 11.47 23.54 29.65
CA ARG A 312 12.46 22.52 29.27
C ARG A 312 11.99 21.12 29.68
N GLU A 313 11.54 20.97 30.92
CA GLU A 313 11.00 19.71 31.46
C GLU A 313 9.78 19.25 30.66
N PHE A 314 8.86 20.17 30.34
CA PHE A 314 7.70 19.86 29.51
C PHE A 314 8.05 19.41 28.08
N LEU A 315 9.04 20.05 27.46
CA LEU A 315 9.51 19.70 26.10
C LEU A 315 10.39 18.43 26.09
N GLY A 316 10.98 18.05 27.23
CA GLY A 316 11.86 16.90 27.34
C GLY A 316 13.07 16.98 26.41
N GLU A 317 13.34 15.89 25.69
CA GLU A 317 14.46 15.80 24.73
C GLU A 317 14.41 16.89 23.65
N LEU A 318 13.20 17.30 23.23
CA LEU A 318 13.02 18.30 22.19
C LEU A 318 13.68 19.64 22.54
N ALA A 319 13.75 20.00 23.83
CA ALA A 319 14.35 21.25 24.29
C ALA A 319 15.87 21.33 24.06
N ASN A 320 16.52 20.21 23.74
CA ASN A 320 17.97 20.11 23.56
C ASN A 320 18.38 19.95 22.09
N CYS A 321 17.42 19.75 21.19
CA CYS A 321 17.71 19.43 19.79
C CYS A 321 18.20 20.65 18.99
N THR A 322 19.19 20.41 18.13
CA THR A 322 19.52 21.31 17.03
C THR A 322 18.52 21.16 15.87
N ALA A 323 18.56 22.06 14.88
CA ALA A 323 17.66 22.03 13.73
C ALA A 323 17.70 20.72 12.92
N SER A 324 18.84 20.01 12.90
CA SER A 324 19.00 18.70 12.23
C SER A 324 18.49 17.52 13.06
N GLU A 325 18.28 17.71 14.36
CA GLU A 325 17.88 16.68 15.31
C GLU A 325 16.42 16.80 15.73
N LYS A 326 15.74 17.91 15.39
CA LYS A 326 14.33 18.11 15.69
C LYS A 326 13.48 16.92 15.23
N PHE A 327 12.42 16.63 15.96
CA PHE A 327 11.50 15.54 15.73
C PHE A 327 10.10 15.90 16.25
N VAL A 328 9.10 15.11 15.87
CA VAL A 328 7.74 15.21 16.39
C VAL A 328 7.65 14.44 17.71
N PRO A 329 7.23 15.06 18.84
CA PRO A 329 7.06 14.38 20.11
C PRO A 329 6.14 13.16 20.02
N GLU A 330 6.44 12.10 20.77
CA GLU A 330 5.68 10.84 20.76
C GLU A 330 4.19 11.07 21.07
N ALA A 331 3.89 11.92 22.06
CA ALA A 331 2.52 12.29 22.43
C ALA A 331 1.72 12.93 21.28
N ILE A 332 2.39 13.54 20.30
CA ILE A 332 1.75 14.07 19.08
C ILE A 332 1.68 13.01 17.99
N LEU A 333 2.74 12.22 17.80
CA LEU A 333 2.76 11.12 16.82
C LEU A 333 1.60 10.14 17.02
N SER A 334 1.37 9.74 18.28
CA SER A 334 0.26 8.87 18.69
C SER A 334 -1.00 9.63 19.12
N GLY A 335 -0.99 10.97 19.06
CA GLY A 335 -2.09 11.81 19.55
C GLY A 335 -3.34 11.72 18.67
N SER A 336 -4.44 12.27 19.19
CA SER A 336 -5.69 12.39 18.46
C SER A 336 -5.55 13.27 17.21
N THR A 337 -6.48 13.12 16.27
CA THR A 337 -6.62 14.03 15.11
C THR A 337 -6.66 15.50 15.53
N ARG A 338 -7.22 15.82 16.71
CA ARG A 338 -7.25 17.19 17.25
C ARG A 338 -5.85 17.69 17.59
N LEU A 339 -5.03 16.92 18.31
CA LEU A 339 -3.66 17.32 18.66
C LEU A 339 -2.79 17.49 17.41
N ILE A 340 -2.87 16.55 16.46
CA ILE A 340 -2.11 16.62 15.22
C ILE A 340 -2.43 17.89 14.43
N LYS A 341 -3.72 18.24 14.30
CA LYS A 341 -4.14 19.46 13.61
C LYS A 341 -3.52 20.72 14.23
N HIS A 342 -3.52 20.82 15.57
CA HIS A 342 -2.98 21.99 16.27
C HIS A 342 -1.45 22.02 16.21
N PHE A 343 -0.77 20.88 16.34
CA PHE A 343 0.67 20.80 16.17
C PHE A 343 1.11 21.23 14.76
N LEU A 344 0.47 20.71 13.72
CA LEU A 344 0.78 21.09 12.34
C LEU A 344 0.46 22.56 12.07
N ALA A 345 -0.59 23.11 12.66
CA ALA A 345 -0.91 24.54 12.58
C ALA A 345 0.19 25.40 13.21
N GLY A 346 0.66 25.05 14.42
CA GLY A 346 1.75 25.76 15.10
C GLY A 346 3.06 25.69 14.34
N TYR A 347 3.40 24.52 13.79
CA TYR A 347 4.59 24.35 12.95
C TYR A 347 4.51 25.22 11.69
N LEU A 348 3.39 25.15 10.97
CA LEU A 348 3.19 25.91 9.72
C LEU A 348 3.08 27.42 9.96
N ASP A 349 2.53 27.88 11.09
CA ASP A 349 2.52 29.30 11.43
C ASP A 349 3.96 29.84 11.64
N GLY A 350 4.85 29.03 12.23
CA GLY A 350 6.28 29.33 12.36
C GLY A 350 7.04 29.25 11.04
N ASP A 351 7.24 28.03 10.52
CA ASP A 351 8.20 27.73 9.44
C ASP A 351 7.53 27.39 8.08
N GLY A 352 6.20 27.48 8.01
CA GLY A 352 5.45 27.18 6.78
C GLY A 352 5.38 28.36 5.80
N TYR A 353 5.61 28.09 4.51
CA TYR A 353 5.31 29.04 3.44
C TYR A 353 3.98 28.69 2.77
N LEU A 354 2.95 29.54 2.95
CA LEU A 354 1.58 29.28 2.48
C LEU A 354 1.24 30.20 1.30
N SER A 355 1.26 29.65 0.09
CA SER A 355 1.00 30.39 -1.16
C SER A 355 0.18 29.54 -2.15
N ASN A 356 0.50 29.60 -3.45
CA ASN A 356 0.00 28.63 -4.44
C ASN A 356 0.43 27.19 -4.15
N THR A 357 1.46 27.01 -3.33
CA THR A 357 1.88 25.75 -2.70
C THR A 357 2.02 25.97 -1.19
N VAL A 358 1.85 24.90 -0.40
CA VAL A 358 2.29 24.93 1.00
C VAL A 358 3.64 24.22 1.07
N GLU A 359 4.64 24.90 1.60
CA GLU A 359 6.01 24.42 1.62
C GLU A 359 6.60 24.45 3.02
N ILE A 360 7.34 23.39 3.35
CA ILE A 360 8.11 23.25 4.58
C ILE A 360 9.52 22.84 4.18
N THR A 361 10.54 23.43 4.80
CA THR A 361 11.93 23.01 4.59
C THR A 361 12.61 22.75 5.93
N THR A 362 13.13 21.54 6.13
CA THR A 362 13.82 21.19 7.38
C THR A 362 15.18 20.55 7.10
N LYS A 363 16.12 20.67 8.05
CA LYS A 363 17.41 19.96 8.05
C LYS A 363 17.30 18.55 8.62
N SER A 364 16.23 18.26 9.37
CA SER A 364 16.03 16.96 10.00
C SER A 364 15.30 15.99 9.06
N ALA A 365 16.01 14.95 8.63
CA ALA A 365 15.43 13.86 7.84
C ALA A 365 14.31 13.14 8.60
N ARG A 366 14.48 12.97 9.92
CA ARG A 366 13.51 12.36 10.82
C ARG A 366 12.23 13.20 10.87
N LEU A 367 12.34 14.49 11.16
CA LEU A 367 11.20 15.40 11.21
C LEU A 367 10.46 15.44 9.88
N ALA A 368 11.17 15.47 8.75
CA ALA A 368 10.55 15.48 7.43
C ALA A 368 9.65 14.26 7.20
N ARG A 369 10.09 13.07 7.64
CA ARG A 369 9.30 11.83 7.53
C ARG A 369 8.12 11.82 8.51
N GLU A 370 8.35 12.26 9.74
CA GLU A 370 7.30 12.33 10.78
C GLU A 370 6.21 13.35 10.42
N LEU A 371 6.57 14.53 9.89
CA LEU A 371 5.61 15.50 9.35
C LEU A 371 4.83 14.92 8.18
N ALA A 372 5.50 14.25 7.24
CA ALA A 372 4.84 13.58 6.11
C ALA A 372 3.83 12.52 6.59
N TYR A 373 4.16 11.81 7.68
CA TYR A 373 3.27 10.86 8.33
C TYR A 373 2.06 11.54 8.98
N LEU A 374 2.27 12.61 9.77
CA LEU A 374 1.18 13.39 10.38
C LEU A 374 0.22 13.96 9.33
N PHE A 375 0.74 14.53 8.24
CA PHE A 375 -0.11 14.99 7.13
C PHE A 375 -0.91 13.83 6.52
N ALA A 376 -0.28 12.66 6.32
CA ALA A 376 -0.97 11.48 5.80
C ALA A 376 -2.07 10.94 6.74
N ARG A 377 -1.92 11.08 8.08
CA ARG A 377 -3.01 10.79 9.04
C ARG A 377 -4.23 11.69 8.82
N LEU A 378 -4.04 12.92 8.36
CA LEU A 378 -5.11 13.85 8.01
C LEU A 378 -5.59 13.70 6.54
N GLY A 379 -5.13 12.67 5.83
CA GLY A 379 -5.40 12.49 4.40
C GLY A 379 -4.81 13.60 3.52
N ILE A 380 -3.77 14.30 4.00
CA ILE A 380 -3.03 15.33 3.28
C ILE A 380 -1.77 14.68 2.70
N HIS A 381 -1.71 14.55 1.38
CA HIS A 381 -0.55 13.92 0.76
C HIS A 381 0.53 14.97 0.44
N VAL A 382 1.70 14.81 1.05
CA VAL A 382 2.88 15.64 0.77
C VAL A 382 3.75 15.06 -0.35
N THR A 383 4.50 15.93 -1.02
CA THR A 383 5.64 15.55 -1.86
C THR A 383 6.92 15.85 -1.09
N LEU A 384 7.74 14.84 -0.81
CA LEU A 384 9.03 15.01 -0.15
C LEU A 384 10.14 15.11 -1.21
N ARG A 385 11.04 16.09 -1.08
CA ARG A 385 12.21 16.24 -1.95
C ARG A 385 13.45 16.53 -1.11
N GLU A 386 14.54 15.90 -1.48
CA GLU A 386 15.85 16.16 -0.91
C GLU A 386 16.58 17.20 -1.77
N LYS A 387 17.25 18.14 -1.11
CA LYS A 387 18.03 19.21 -1.76
C LYS A 387 19.38 19.29 -1.06
N HIS A 388 20.45 19.09 -1.82
CA HIS A 388 21.81 19.28 -1.34
C HIS A 388 22.24 20.72 -1.66
N VAL A 389 22.61 21.50 -0.65
CA VAL A 389 23.04 22.89 -0.80
C VAL A 389 24.27 23.12 0.05
N ALA A 390 25.37 23.54 -0.57
CA ALA A 390 26.63 23.88 0.11
C ALA A 390 27.10 22.79 1.10
N GLY A 391 27.05 21.51 0.68
CA GLY A 391 27.46 20.36 1.50
C GLY A 391 26.49 19.99 2.64
N ARG A 392 25.27 20.50 2.64
CA ARG A 392 24.24 20.18 3.63
C ARG A 392 22.96 19.69 2.96
N ASP A 393 22.30 18.75 3.62
CA ASP A 393 21.04 18.17 3.16
C ASP A 393 19.85 18.91 3.75
N TYR A 394 18.89 19.21 2.89
CA TYR A 394 17.63 19.84 3.24
C TYR A 394 16.49 19.00 2.67
N TYR A 395 15.43 18.87 3.45
CA TYR A 395 14.24 18.11 3.13
C TYR A 395 13.09 19.08 2.95
N ARG A 396 12.55 19.16 1.73
CA ARG A 396 11.43 20.03 1.38
C ARG A 396 10.16 19.21 1.22
N LEU A 397 9.14 19.53 2.01
CA LEU A 397 7.79 18.99 1.85
C LEU A 397 6.95 20.01 1.09
N VAL A 398 6.22 19.54 0.09
CA VAL A 398 5.36 20.39 -0.74
C VAL A 398 3.95 19.79 -0.81
N ILE A 399 2.95 20.59 -0.45
CA ILE A 399 1.52 20.26 -0.60
C ILE A 399 0.95 21.08 -1.75
N VAL A 400 0.29 20.39 -2.68
CA VAL A 400 -0.21 20.95 -3.94
C VAL A 400 -1.64 20.51 -4.21
N GLY A 401 -2.29 21.11 -5.21
CA GLY A 401 -3.62 20.69 -5.66
C GLY A 401 -4.68 20.82 -4.56
N GLU A 402 -5.50 19.79 -4.40
CA GLU A 402 -6.62 19.77 -3.44
C GLU A 402 -6.20 19.50 -1.99
N ASP A 403 -5.05 18.86 -1.78
CA ASP A 403 -4.49 18.64 -0.44
C ASP A 403 -4.29 19.98 0.31
N ARG A 404 -4.09 21.09 -0.43
CA ARG A 404 -3.99 22.45 0.14
C ARG A 404 -5.28 22.93 0.82
N ARG A 405 -6.46 22.49 0.39
CA ARG A 405 -7.73 22.82 1.08
C ARG A 405 -7.83 22.13 2.43
N LYS A 406 -7.32 20.89 2.52
CA LYS A 406 -7.25 20.17 3.79
C LYS A 406 -6.24 20.87 4.71
N ALA A 407 -5.07 21.27 4.20
CA ALA A 407 -4.11 22.06 4.96
C ALA A 407 -4.67 23.43 5.41
N ALA A 408 -5.48 24.10 4.57
CA ALA A 408 -6.17 25.34 4.90
C ALA A 408 -7.18 25.20 6.05
N SER A 409 -7.69 23.98 6.31
CA SER A 409 -8.62 23.70 7.40
C SER A 409 -7.95 23.53 8.77
N LEU A 410 -6.62 23.59 8.82
CA LEU A 410 -5.88 23.52 10.08
C LEU A 410 -6.17 24.76 10.95
N PRO A 411 -6.19 24.62 12.29
CA PRO A 411 -6.53 25.69 13.22
C PRO A 411 -5.36 26.68 13.39
N PHE A 412 -5.04 27.42 12.32
CA PHE A 412 -4.02 28.47 12.34
C PHE A 412 -4.42 29.60 13.30
N ARG A 413 -3.42 30.23 13.91
CA ARG A 413 -3.61 31.43 14.74
C ARG A 413 -3.21 32.70 14.01
N LEU A 414 -2.29 32.61 13.05
CA LEU A 414 -1.77 33.78 12.33
C LEU A 414 -2.20 33.80 10.86
N LYS A 415 -2.06 32.67 10.18
CA LYS A 415 -2.23 32.61 8.74
C LYS A 415 -3.69 32.33 8.40
N SER A 416 -4.33 33.24 7.69
CA SER A 416 -5.54 32.93 6.93
C SER A 416 -5.12 32.39 5.56
N TYR A 417 -5.56 31.18 5.24
CA TYR A 417 -5.17 30.52 3.99
C TYR A 417 -6.40 30.02 3.23
N SER A 418 -6.69 30.69 2.11
CA SER A 418 -7.84 30.37 1.25
C SER A 418 -7.36 30.07 -0.17
N PRO A 419 -6.81 28.87 -0.44
CA PRO A 419 -6.23 28.56 -1.73
C PRO A 419 -7.30 28.40 -2.82
N SER A 420 -7.09 29.05 -3.97
CA SER A 420 -7.72 28.62 -5.21
C SER A 420 -7.10 27.28 -5.64
N THR A 421 -7.92 26.26 -5.87
CA THR A 421 -7.44 24.94 -6.30
C THR A 421 -7.63 24.75 -7.79
N HIS A 422 -6.52 24.60 -8.50
CA HIS A 422 -6.48 24.11 -9.87
C HIS A 422 -6.06 22.64 -9.91
N GLY A 423 -6.24 22.00 -11.08
CA GLY A 423 -5.73 20.65 -11.31
C GLY A 423 -4.22 20.60 -11.07
N SER A 424 -3.73 19.51 -10.48
CA SER A 424 -2.31 19.29 -10.26
C SER A 424 -1.84 18.06 -11.03
N TRP A 425 -0.53 17.93 -11.25
CA TRP A 425 0.08 16.70 -11.78
C TRP A 425 -0.07 15.50 -10.85
N HIS A 426 -0.60 15.71 -9.64
CA HIS A 426 -0.85 14.70 -8.64
C HIS A 426 -2.36 14.50 -8.48
N GLY A 427 -2.82 13.28 -8.75
CA GLY A 427 -4.22 12.90 -8.73
C GLY A 427 -4.39 11.42 -9.07
N TYR A 428 -5.62 10.99 -9.22
CA TYR A 428 -5.93 9.65 -9.67
C TYR A 428 -5.46 9.45 -11.11
N PRO A 429 -4.92 8.28 -11.48
CA PRO A 429 -4.60 7.96 -12.86
C PRO A 429 -5.84 8.12 -13.75
N SER A 430 -5.65 8.57 -15.00
CA SER A 430 -6.78 8.74 -15.92
C SER A 430 -7.50 7.45 -16.27
N CYS A 431 -6.91 6.27 -16.02
CA CYS A 431 -7.63 5.00 -16.14
C CYS A 431 -8.87 4.92 -15.23
N VAL A 432 -8.85 5.56 -14.05
CA VAL A 432 -10.04 5.67 -13.19
C VAL A 432 -11.21 6.35 -13.92
N ALA A 433 -10.94 7.37 -14.76
CA ALA A 433 -11.98 7.98 -15.58
C ALA A 433 -12.48 7.03 -16.69
N TYR A 434 -11.62 6.17 -17.24
CA TYR A 434 -12.06 5.15 -18.20
C TYR A 434 -13.01 4.13 -17.57
N MET A 435 -12.74 3.69 -16.33
CA MET A 435 -13.65 2.84 -15.57
C MET A 435 -15.02 3.52 -15.39
N ALA A 436 -15.03 4.76 -14.89
CA ALA A 436 -16.27 5.53 -14.72
C ALA A 436 -17.02 5.72 -16.05
N ARG A 437 -16.28 5.99 -17.14
CA ARG A 437 -16.85 6.10 -18.48
C ARG A 437 -17.42 4.78 -18.97
N ARG A 438 -16.75 3.65 -18.78
CA ARG A 438 -17.25 2.31 -19.15
C ARG A 438 -18.55 1.99 -18.41
N ALA A 439 -18.56 2.21 -17.10
CA ALA A 439 -19.74 2.01 -16.26
C ALA A 439 -20.92 2.90 -16.72
N LEU A 440 -20.64 4.18 -17.02
CA LEU A 440 -21.64 5.06 -17.60
C LEU A 440 -22.09 4.56 -18.97
N MET A 441 -21.21 4.30 -19.94
CA MET A 441 -21.60 3.85 -21.28
C MET A 441 -22.37 2.52 -21.30
N ALA A 442 -22.20 1.66 -20.28
CA ALA A 442 -23.01 0.47 -20.10
C ALA A 442 -24.45 0.79 -19.64
N ALA A 443 -24.64 1.91 -18.94
CA ALA A 443 -25.92 2.35 -18.38
C ALA A 443 -26.58 3.49 -19.16
N ILE A 444 -25.82 4.31 -19.91
CA ILE A 444 -26.29 5.49 -20.64
C ILE A 444 -25.82 5.51 -22.09
N SER A 445 -26.72 5.87 -23.00
CA SER A 445 -26.41 6.05 -24.42
C SER A 445 -25.94 7.48 -24.71
N HIS A 446 -25.06 7.64 -25.70
CA HIS A 446 -24.58 8.95 -26.16
C HIS A 446 -25.64 9.71 -27.00
N ARG A 447 -26.76 9.05 -27.36
CA ARG A 447 -27.84 9.62 -28.16
C ARG A 447 -29.06 9.74 -27.24
N GLY A 448 -29.48 10.95 -26.87
CA GLY A 448 -30.65 11.17 -25.99
C GLY A 448 -30.65 12.49 -25.22
N ARG A 449 -31.81 12.87 -24.66
CA ARG A 449 -31.95 14.04 -23.78
C ARG A 449 -31.74 13.61 -22.32
N MET A 450 -30.70 14.13 -21.67
CA MET A 450 -30.44 13.86 -20.26
C MET A 450 -31.44 14.61 -19.36
N PRO A 451 -31.99 13.97 -18.31
CA PRO A 451 -32.82 14.64 -17.31
C PRO A 451 -32.11 15.88 -16.74
N SER A 452 -32.84 16.98 -16.58
CA SER A 452 -32.28 18.27 -16.16
C SER A 452 -31.59 18.21 -14.78
N SER A 453 -32.04 17.30 -13.90
CA SER A 453 -31.46 17.03 -12.59
C SER A 453 -30.06 16.41 -12.64
N LEU A 454 -29.77 15.58 -13.65
CA LEU A 454 -28.46 15.00 -13.91
C LEU A 454 -27.56 16.00 -14.66
N ALA A 455 -28.13 16.76 -15.60
CA ALA A 455 -27.41 17.79 -16.33
C ALA A 455 -26.89 18.91 -15.40
N LYS A 456 -27.64 19.31 -14.36
CA LYS A 456 -27.25 20.35 -13.39
C LYS A 456 -26.04 19.97 -12.52
N LEU A 457 -25.90 18.70 -12.16
CA LEU A 457 -24.77 18.21 -11.35
C LEU A 457 -23.41 18.40 -12.03
N TYR A 458 -23.43 18.47 -13.36
CA TYR A 458 -22.23 18.48 -14.17
C TYR A 458 -22.02 19.82 -14.90
N ARG A 459 -22.83 20.85 -14.65
CA ARG A 459 -22.68 22.18 -15.31
C ARG A 459 -21.40 22.90 -14.88
N GLY A 460 -20.34 22.55 -15.61
CA GLY A 460 -19.03 23.20 -15.69
C GLY A 460 -18.17 22.61 -16.83
N LYS A 461 -18.41 21.36 -17.23
CA LYS A 461 -17.91 20.70 -18.46
C LYS A 461 -19.04 19.81 -18.97
N THR A 462 -19.28 19.64 -20.25
CA THR A 462 -20.49 18.91 -20.71
C THR A 462 -20.28 17.40 -20.60
N LEU A 463 -21.35 16.62 -20.40
CA LEU A 463 -21.27 15.15 -20.38
C LEU A 463 -20.76 14.56 -21.71
N GLY A 464 -20.88 15.34 -22.80
CA GLY A 464 -20.18 15.12 -24.06
C GLY A 464 -18.66 15.09 -23.90
N ASP A 465 -18.07 15.92 -23.04
CA ASP A 465 -16.64 15.85 -22.73
C ASP A 465 -16.27 14.55 -21.99
N LEU A 466 -17.20 13.96 -21.24
CA LEU A 466 -17.01 12.70 -20.50
C LEU A 466 -17.17 11.47 -21.41
N LEU A 467 -18.14 11.50 -22.32
CA LEU A 467 -18.54 10.35 -23.16
C LEU A 467 -17.98 10.42 -24.59
N ALA A 468 -17.83 11.62 -25.15
CA ALA A 468 -17.51 11.93 -26.54
C ALA A 468 -16.17 12.69 -26.70
N LYS A 469 -15.07 11.95 -26.48
CA LYS A 469 -13.71 12.13 -27.03
C LYS A 469 -12.78 13.28 -26.53
N GLU A 470 -11.50 12.92 -26.62
CA GLU A 470 -10.22 13.66 -26.50
C GLU A 470 -9.79 14.31 -25.17
N GLY A 471 -10.67 14.99 -24.44
CA GLY A 471 -10.25 15.80 -23.28
C GLY A 471 -9.66 15.01 -22.10
N TRP A 472 -10.06 13.75 -21.93
CA TRP A 472 -9.58 12.86 -20.85
C TRP A 472 -8.46 11.93 -21.28
N ARG A 473 -8.42 11.54 -22.56
CA ARG A 473 -7.36 10.68 -23.12
C ARG A 473 -5.99 11.37 -23.09
N THR A 474 -5.98 12.69 -23.21
CA THR A 474 -4.76 13.52 -23.14
C THR A 474 -4.30 13.79 -21.72
N ARG A 475 -5.17 13.65 -20.71
CA ARG A 475 -4.80 13.88 -19.30
C ARG A 475 -4.23 12.61 -18.70
N LYS A 476 -3.05 12.73 -18.06
CA LYS A 476 -2.42 11.63 -17.31
C LYS A 476 -3.07 11.40 -15.93
N VAL A 477 -3.66 12.44 -15.35
CA VAL A 477 -4.26 12.41 -14.01
C VAL A 477 -5.56 13.22 -13.93
N ILE A 478 -6.41 12.86 -12.96
CA ILE A 478 -7.66 13.54 -12.61
C ILE A 478 -7.66 13.85 -11.11
N ASN A 479 -8.23 14.99 -10.70
CA ASN A 479 -8.21 15.40 -9.29
C ASN A 479 -9.32 14.71 -8.46
N GLU A 480 -9.23 14.80 -7.13
CA GLU A 480 -10.18 14.14 -6.22
C GLU A 480 -11.60 14.70 -6.35
N ARG A 481 -11.79 16.02 -6.53
CA ARG A 481 -13.09 16.62 -6.81
C ARG A 481 -13.77 15.99 -8.01
N THR A 482 -13.05 15.84 -9.11
CA THR A 482 -13.57 15.23 -10.33
C THR A 482 -13.95 13.76 -10.11
N VAL A 483 -13.15 12.99 -9.36
CA VAL A 483 -13.52 11.61 -8.99
C VAL A 483 -14.79 11.58 -8.14
N ARG A 484 -14.92 12.51 -7.19
CA ARG A 484 -16.12 12.62 -6.34
C ARG A 484 -17.37 12.95 -7.15
N GLU A 485 -17.28 13.91 -8.07
CA GLU A 485 -18.36 14.28 -8.99
C GLU A 485 -18.77 13.09 -9.87
N LEU A 486 -17.80 12.31 -10.36
CA LEU A 486 -18.05 11.07 -11.12
C LEU A 486 -18.76 10.00 -10.29
N MET A 487 -18.33 9.78 -9.05
CA MET A 487 -18.95 8.82 -8.14
C MET A 487 -20.39 9.22 -7.79
N GLN A 488 -20.65 10.51 -7.55
CA GLN A 488 -21.99 11.02 -7.30
C GLN A 488 -22.92 10.84 -8.51
N LEU A 489 -22.38 11.07 -9.72
CA LEU A 489 -23.12 10.84 -10.96
C LEU A 489 -23.50 9.35 -11.11
N LEU A 490 -22.53 8.44 -10.94
CA LEU A 490 -22.75 7.00 -11.01
C LEU A 490 -23.79 6.53 -9.98
N ALA A 491 -23.70 7.00 -8.74
CA ALA A 491 -24.65 6.67 -7.68
C ALA A 491 -26.06 7.12 -8.03
N ARG A 492 -26.24 8.34 -8.55
CA ARG A 492 -27.56 8.82 -8.98
C ARG A 492 -28.12 8.03 -10.16
N VAL A 493 -27.29 7.69 -11.14
CA VAL A 493 -27.71 6.84 -12.27
C VAL A 493 -28.19 5.49 -11.73
N LYS A 494 -27.42 4.84 -10.86
CA LYS A 494 -27.83 3.59 -10.19
C LYS A 494 -29.17 3.72 -9.49
N ASP A 495 -29.37 4.77 -8.68
CA ASP A 495 -30.61 4.99 -7.93
C ASP A 495 -31.83 5.17 -8.85
N ILE A 496 -31.69 5.92 -9.94
CA ILE A 496 -32.76 6.10 -10.93
C ILE A 496 -33.13 4.75 -11.55
N LEU A 497 -32.14 3.94 -11.93
CA LEU A 497 -32.39 2.63 -12.55
C LEU A 497 -33.02 1.63 -11.58
N LEU A 498 -32.59 1.61 -10.32
CA LEU A 498 -33.18 0.74 -9.30
C LEU A 498 -34.63 1.15 -8.99
N LYS A 499 -34.92 2.45 -8.93
CA LYS A 499 -36.30 2.95 -8.77
C LYS A 499 -37.18 2.58 -9.96
N ALA A 500 -36.68 2.75 -11.19
CA ALA A 500 -37.39 2.35 -12.40
C ALA A 500 -37.70 0.85 -12.41
N LYS A 501 -36.71 0.01 -12.09
CA LYS A 501 -36.87 -1.44 -11.96
C LYS A 501 -37.94 -1.80 -10.92
N ALA A 502 -37.86 -1.24 -9.72
CA ALA A 502 -38.82 -1.52 -8.64
C ALA A 502 -40.25 -1.11 -9.00
N ARG A 503 -40.44 -0.03 -9.77
CA ARG A 503 -41.77 0.39 -10.26
C ARG A 503 -42.33 -0.60 -11.29
N LEU A 504 -41.49 -1.07 -12.21
CA LEU A 504 -41.86 -2.07 -13.22
C LEU A 504 -42.15 -3.46 -12.63
N GLU A 505 -41.53 -3.82 -11.51
CA GLU A 505 -41.79 -5.07 -10.81
C GLU A 505 -43.10 -5.05 -10.00
N ARG A 506 -43.53 -3.86 -9.54
CA ARG A 506 -44.73 -3.70 -8.69
C ARG A 506 -46.02 -3.45 -9.47
N SER A 507 -45.93 -3.07 -10.74
CA SER A 507 -47.10 -2.69 -11.52
C SER A 507 -46.89 -2.97 -13.01
N PRO A 508 -47.93 -3.36 -13.74
CA PRO A 508 -47.83 -3.52 -15.19
C PRO A 508 -47.44 -2.20 -15.86
N LEU A 509 -46.73 -2.28 -16.98
CA LEU A 509 -46.31 -1.12 -17.75
C LEU A 509 -47.53 -0.47 -18.44
N THR A 510 -48.09 0.57 -17.81
CA THR A 510 -49.13 1.43 -18.41
C THR A 510 -48.51 2.59 -19.19
N ASP A 511 -49.27 3.24 -20.07
CA ASP A 511 -48.81 4.42 -20.81
C ASP A 511 -48.37 5.56 -19.88
N GLU A 512 -49.08 5.75 -18.77
CA GLU A 512 -48.75 6.76 -17.76
C GLU A 512 -47.43 6.42 -17.06
N LEU A 513 -47.26 5.16 -16.64
CA LEU A 513 -46.00 4.70 -16.05
C LEU A 513 -44.84 4.80 -17.05
N PHE A 514 -45.08 4.44 -18.32
CA PHE A 514 -44.10 4.55 -19.39
C PHE A 514 -43.66 6.00 -19.61
N ARG A 515 -44.59 6.96 -19.69
CA ARG A 515 -44.27 8.40 -19.83
C ARG A 515 -43.45 8.92 -18.66
N GLN A 516 -43.81 8.53 -17.43
CA GLN A 516 -43.06 8.93 -16.24
C GLN A 516 -41.64 8.35 -16.24
N LEU A 517 -41.49 7.05 -16.52
CA LEU A 517 -40.18 6.41 -16.61
C LEU A 517 -39.33 7.00 -17.75
N TYR A 518 -39.93 7.28 -18.90
CA TYR A 518 -39.25 7.88 -20.05
C TYR A 518 -38.66 9.27 -19.74
N GLN A 519 -39.32 10.07 -18.90
CA GLN A 519 -38.81 11.37 -18.46
C GLN A 519 -37.68 11.27 -17.42
N GLU A 520 -37.68 10.21 -16.62
CA GLU A 520 -36.72 10.00 -15.53
C GLU A 520 -35.44 9.28 -16.01
N LEU A 521 -35.53 8.45 -17.05
CA LEU A 521 -34.43 7.58 -17.46
C LEU A 521 -33.21 8.38 -17.97
N PRO A 522 -31.99 7.99 -17.58
CA PRO A 522 -30.78 8.74 -17.90
C PRO A 522 -30.24 8.49 -19.31
N PHE A 523 -31.02 7.85 -20.20
CA PHE A 523 -30.61 7.44 -21.54
C PHE A 523 -31.79 7.39 -22.52
N ALA A 524 -31.50 7.50 -23.83
CA ALA A 524 -32.57 7.28 -24.80
C ALA A 524 -32.91 5.80 -24.94
N ILE A 525 -34.19 5.50 -24.75
CA ILE A 525 -34.77 4.20 -25.08
C ILE A 525 -35.13 4.13 -26.57
N ARG A 526 -35.26 5.29 -27.26
CA ARG A 526 -35.71 5.36 -28.67
C ARG A 526 -34.96 4.40 -29.61
N PRO A 527 -33.62 4.28 -29.61
CA PRO A 527 -32.93 3.34 -30.49
C PRO A 527 -33.24 1.86 -30.19
N ALA A 528 -33.39 1.51 -28.90
CA ALA A 528 -33.73 0.16 -28.47
C ALA A 528 -35.20 -0.19 -28.81
N LEU A 529 -36.12 0.76 -28.62
CA LEU A 529 -37.52 0.64 -29.04
C LEU A 529 -37.63 0.53 -30.57
N ALA A 530 -36.87 1.32 -31.32
CA ALA A 530 -36.88 1.33 -32.78
C ALA A 530 -36.44 -0.03 -33.34
N SER A 531 -35.34 -0.57 -32.81
CA SER A 531 -34.87 -1.90 -33.16
C SER A 531 -35.87 -2.99 -32.80
N ARG A 532 -36.56 -2.88 -31.65
CA ARG A 532 -37.51 -3.90 -31.21
C ARG A 532 -38.84 -3.85 -31.95
N LEU A 533 -39.27 -2.66 -32.37
CA LEU A 533 -40.51 -2.43 -33.10
C LEU A 533 -40.34 -2.47 -34.63
N GLY A 534 -39.11 -2.61 -35.13
CA GLY A 534 -38.83 -2.57 -36.57
C GLY A 534 -39.07 -1.21 -37.22
N LEU A 535 -39.05 -0.13 -36.43
CA LEU A 535 -39.33 1.23 -36.88
C LEU A 535 -38.04 2.04 -37.04
N ALA A 536 -38.06 3.07 -37.90
CA ALA A 536 -36.98 4.04 -37.93
C ALA A 536 -36.90 4.80 -36.59
N ALA A 537 -35.69 5.12 -36.12
CA ALA A 537 -35.51 5.84 -34.84
C ALA A 537 -36.17 7.23 -34.82
N SER A 538 -36.41 7.83 -36.00
CA SER A 538 -37.15 9.08 -36.20
C SER A 538 -38.66 8.92 -36.01
N SER A 539 -39.19 7.69 -36.08
CA SER A 539 -40.61 7.38 -35.96
C SER A 539 -41.05 7.08 -34.52
N ILE A 540 -40.12 7.13 -33.57
CA ILE A 540 -40.41 6.96 -32.13
C ILE A 540 -40.41 8.33 -31.46
N GLY A 541 -41.62 8.81 -31.17
CA GLY A 541 -41.93 10.08 -30.47
C GLY A 541 -41.44 10.11 -29.03
#